data_AF-A0A9Q9C201-F1
#
_entry.id   AF-A0A9Q9C201-F1
#
_cell.length_a   1.000
_cell.length_b   1.000
_cell.length_c   1.000
_cell.angle_alpha   90.00
_cell.angle_beta   90.00
_cell.angle_gamma   90.00
#
_symmetry.space_group_name_H-M   'P 1'
#
loop_
_entity.id
_entity.type
_entity.pdbx_description
1 polymer ?
#
loop_
_entity_poly.entity_id
_entity_poly.type
_entity_poly.pdbx_seq_one_letter_code
_entity_poly.pdbx_strand_id
1 'polypeptide(L)'
;MDGATFSKRISVLDRSIRELEVDASEEKESKIEDMFRICDRLVECGQQSPRLVRQYNELKNRYKYMPRPYKELDDEISACKIHIEAMGRKGTIDEVAKSVQEVIAVSDYINYAVNDAILPIDNVMERLEEGEQYGMLINEQLGITRQRKLWRAGIIRSILLILFILVAVLMVVRLSF
;
A
#
# COMPACT_ATOMS: atom_id res chain seq x y z
N MET A 1 59.45 -6.12 40.17
CA MET A 1 60.28 -5.06 39.54
C MET A 1 59.44 -4.19 38.60
N ASP A 2 58.14 -3.99 38.87
CA ASP A 2 57.18 -3.43 37.88
C ASP A 2 56.89 -1.92 38.00
N GLY A 3 57.27 -1.29 39.10
CA GLY A 3 57.00 0.14 39.34
C GLY A 3 57.68 1.09 38.35
N ALA A 4 58.84 0.69 37.79
CA ALA A 4 59.57 1.49 36.80
C ALA A 4 58.81 1.58 35.45
N THR A 5 58.07 0.54 35.08
CA THR A 5 57.32 0.47 33.82
C THR A 5 56.02 1.28 33.91
N PHE A 6 55.30 1.20 35.04
CA PHE A 6 54.05 1.96 35.23
C PHE A 6 54.30 3.46 35.41
N SER A 7 55.33 3.83 36.19
CA SER A 7 55.72 5.23 36.33
C SER A 7 56.09 5.87 34.99
N LYS A 8 56.82 5.16 34.13
CA LYS A 8 57.12 5.61 32.76
C LYS A 8 55.85 5.80 31.93
N ARG A 9 54.90 4.87 32.00
CA ARG A 9 53.60 4.99 31.30
C ARG A 9 52.78 6.19 31.78
N ILE A 10 52.74 6.44 33.09
CA ILE A 10 52.12 7.64 33.67
C ILE A 10 52.78 8.92 33.13
N SER A 11 54.11 8.98 33.06
CA SER A 11 54.80 10.17 32.52
C SER A 11 54.54 10.41 31.04
N VAL A 12 54.44 9.33 30.24
CA VAL A 12 54.10 9.43 28.81
C VAL A 12 52.65 9.88 28.67
N LEU A 13 51.75 9.38 29.52
CA LEU A 13 50.34 9.77 29.56
C LEU A 13 50.15 11.25 29.92
N ASP A 14 50.83 11.76 30.96
CA ASP A 14 50.80 13.18 31.32
C ASP A 14 51.29 14.06 30.15
N ARG A 15 52.37 13.66 29.49
CA ARG A 15 52.87 14.38 28.32
C ARG A 15 51.85 14.39 27.18
N SER A 16 51.27 13.24 26.84
CA SER A 16 50.28 13.16 25.75
C SER A 16 49.01 13.95 26.06
N ILE A 17 48.55 13.98 27.31
CA ILE A 17 47.42 14.84 27.72
C ILE A 17 47.76 16.32 27.52
N ARG A 18 48.96 16.76 27.91
CA ARG A 18 49.39 18.16 27.68
C ARG A 18 49.53 18.49 26.19
N GLU A 19 50.03 17.55 25.39
CA GLU A 19 50.11 17.72 23.94
C GLU A 19 48.71 17.85 23.31
N LEU A 20 47.72 17.11 23.82
CA LEU A 20 46.33 17.24 23.41
C LEU A 20 45.71 18.58 23.85
N GLU A 21 46.12 19.12 25.01
CA GLU A 21 45.61 20.42 25.51
C GLU A 21 46.06 21.58 24.62
N VAL A 22 47.24 21.48 24.04
CA VAL A 22 47.79 22.48 23.13
C VAL A 22 47.26 22.30 21.72
N ASP A 23 47.11 21.06 21.26
CA ASP A 23 46.72 20.73 19.90
C ASP A 23 45.82 19.49 19.88
N ALA A 24 44.51 19.76 19.88
CA ALA A 24 43.47 18.75 19.89
C ALA A 24 43.34 18.09 18.51
N SER A 25 43.41 16.76 18.50
CA SER A 25 43.28 15.93 17.31
C SER A 25 42.64 14.60 17.67
N GLU A 26 41.73 14.11 16.83
CA GLU A 26 41.04 12.82 17.00
C GLU A 26 42.02 11.65 17.20
N GLU A 27 43.12 11.60 16.43
CA GLU A 27 44.14 10.55 16.56
C GLU A 27 44.80 10.57 17.95
N LYS A 28 45.07 11.77 18.48
CA LYS A 28 45.66 11.95 19.82
C LYS A 28 44.65 11.58 20.91
N GLU A 29 43.38 11.94 20.76
CA GLU A 29 42.32 11.54 21.68
C GLU A 29 42.21 10.01 21.76
N SER A 30 42.09 9.34 20.62
CA SER A 30 42.01 7.87 20.54
C SER A 30 43.22 7.19 21.17
N LYS A 31 44.43 7.69 20.89
CA LYS A 31 45.67 7.16 21.44
C LYS A 31 45.74 7.28 22.97
N ILE A 32 45.25 8.39 23.52
CA ILE A 32 45.21 8.59 24.98
C ILE A 32 44.19 7.64 25.62
N GLU A 33 43.03 7.39 25.00
CA GLU A 33 42.07 6.39 25.48
C GLU A 33 42.68 4.97 25.55
N ASP A 34 43.44 4.57 24.53
CA ASP A 34 44.15 3.28 24.54
C ASP A 34 45.22 3.22 25.65
N MET A 35 45.94 4.31 25.87
CA MET A 35 46.88 4.41 26.99
C MET A 35 46.18 4.29 28.35
N PHE A 36 45.00 4.90 28.51
CA PHE A 36 44.19 4.74 29.72
C PHE A 36 43.75 3.29 29.92
N ARG A 37 43.31 2.58 28.88
CA ARG A 37 42.95 1.14 28.96
C ARG A 37 44.11 0.27 29.40
N ILE A 38 45.32 0.53 28.89
CA ILE A 38 46.52 -0.22 29.30
C ILE A 38 46.85 0.06 30.77
N CYS A 39 46.77 1.31 31.20
CA CYS A 39 47.00 1.68 32.60
C CYS A 39 45.94 1.10 33.54
N ASP A 40 44.66 1.07 33.14
CA ASP A 40 43.58 0.44 33.92
C ASP A 40 43.89 -1.03 34.19
N ARG A 41 44.27 -1.80 33.16
CA ARG A 41 44.69 -3.20 33.32
C ARG A 41 45.89 -3.37 34.26
N LEU A 42 46.84 -2.44 34.23
CA LEU A 42 48.02 -2.48 35.10
C LEU A 42 47.68 -2.18 36.57
N VAL A 43 46.67 -1.33 36.80
CA VAL A 43 46.13 -1.07 38.14
C VAL A 43 45.35 -2.27 38.66
N GLU A 44 44.54 -2.90 37.81
CA GLU A 44 43.78 -4.13 38.13
C GLU A 44 44.69 -5.31 38.53
N CYS A 45 45.89 -5.41 37.95
CA CYS A 45 46.89 -6.43 38.34
C CYS A 45 47.48 -6.24 39.76
N GLY A 46 47.13 -5.17 40.49
CA GLY A 46 47.35 -5.05 41.94
C GLY A 46 48.80 -4.82 42.39
N GLN A 47 49.77 -4.64 41.48
CA GLN A 47 51.20 -4.51 41.81
C GLN A 47 51.70 -3.06 41.86
N GLN A 48 50.82 -2.06 41.77
CA GLN A 48 51.21 -0.66 41.66
C GLN A 48 51.26 0.05 43.01
N SER A 49 52.23 0.96 43.16
CA SER A 49 52.33 1.83 44.33
C SER A 49 51.06 2.69 44.47
N PRO A 50 50.48 2.82 45.68
CA PRO A 50 49.31 3.67 45.92
C PRO A 50 49.51 5.11 45.47
N ARG A 51 50.74 5.63 45.57
CA ARG A 51 51.10 6.97 45.10
C ARG A 51 50.97 7.11 43.57
N LEU A 52 51.39 6.10 42.82
CA LEU A 52 51.27 6.08 41.36
C LEU A 52 49.82 5.91 40.91
N VAL A 53 49.05 5.07 41.62
CA VAL A 53 47.61 4.91 41.36
C VAL A 53 46.86 6.23 41.59
N ARG A 54 47.23 6.99 42.63
CA ARG A 54 46.66 8.32 42.87
C ARG A 54 47.00 9.29 41.74
N GLN A 55 48.25 9.36 41.31
CA GLN A 55 48.65 10.20 40.17
C GLN A 55 47.92 9.82 38.87
N TYR A 56 47.76 8.52 38.63
CA TYR A 56 46.98 8.02 37.50
C TYR A 56 45.51 8.45 37.57
N ASN A 57 44.88 8.34 38.74
CA ASN A 57 43.49 8.78 38.94
C ASN A 57 43.34 10.30 38.76
N GLU A 58 44.30 11.10 39.20
CA GLU A 58 44.34 12.55 38.96
C GLU A 58 44.43 12.88 37.45
N LEU A 59 45.28 12.16 36.71
CA LEU A 59 45.38 12.27 35.25
C LEU A 59 44.08 11.84 34.55
N LYS A 60 43.46 10.74 35.00
CA LYS A 60 42.18 10.24 34.47
C LYS A 60 41.06 11.26 34.67
N ASN A 61 41.01 11.89 35.84
CA ASN A 61 40.06 12.96 36.11
C ASN A 61 40.32 14.17 35.22
N ARG A 62 41.57 14.64 35.11
CA ARG A 62 41.92 15.77 34.22
C ARG A 62 41.49 15.52 32.78
N TYR A 63 41.81 14.35 32.25
CA TYR A 63 41.43 13.96 30.88
C TYR A 63 39.92 13.82 30.68
N LYS A 64 39.17 13.42 31.72
CA LYS A 64 37.70 13.30 31.66
C LYS A 64 37.01 14.66 31.56
N TYR A 65 37.55 15.70 32.20
CA TYR A 65 37.00 17.06 32.18
C TYR A 65 37.58 17.93 31.06
N MET A 66 38.42 17.35 30.22
CA MET A 66 39.01 18.03 29.09
C MET A 66 37.99 18.12 27.94
N PRO A 67 37.81 19.29 27.30
CA PRO A 67 36.89 19.45 26.18
C PRO A 67 37.26 18.50 25.03
N ARG A 68 36.27 17.82 24.45
CA ARG A 68 36.46 16.85 23.34
C ARG A 68 35.67 17.28 22.11
N PRO A 69 36.17 18.28 21.38
CA PRO A 69 35.41 18.90 20.29
C PRO A 69 35.06 17.89 19.17
N TYR A 70 35.92 16.90 18.91
CA TYR A 70 35.68 15.91 17.85
C TYR A 70 34.63 14.89 18.24
N LYS A 71 34.64 14.42 19.48
CA LYS A 71 33.63 13.48 19.97
C LYS A 71 32.24 14.10 20.06
N GLU A 72 32.16 15.33 20.57
CA GLU A 72 30.89 16.07 20.65
C GLU A 72 30.33 16.35 19.24
N LEU A 73 31.21 16.68 18.29
CA LEU A 73 30.84 16.87 16.89
C LEU A 73 30.35 15.57 16.24
N ASP A 74 31.02 14.44 16.47
CA ASP A 74 30.59 13.14 15.95
C ASP A 74 29.23 12.71 16.51
N ASP A 75 29.01 12.95 17.80
CA ASP A 75 27.72 12.69 18.45
C ASP A 75 26.61 13.58 17.87
N GLU A 76 26.88 14.87 17.60
CA GLU A 76 25.95 15.77 16.91
C GLU A 76 25.67 15.36 15.46
N ILE A 77 26.71 14.97 14.70
CA ILE A 77 26.57 14.48 13.32
C ILE A 77 25.71 13.22 13.31
N SER A 78 25.95 12.30 14.25
CA SER A 78 25.16 11.08 14.41
C SER A 78 23.69 11.40 14.71
N ALA A 79 23.43 12.33 15.62
CA ALA A 79 22.08 12.80 15.94
C ALA A 79 21.39 13.44 14.73
N CYS A 80 22.12 14.28 13.97
CA CYS A 80 21.61 14.89 12.74
C CYS A 80 21.24 13.83 11.69
N LYS A 81 22.09 12.81 11.51
CA LYS A 81 21.84 11.72 10.55
C LYS A 81 20.58 10.94 10.89
N ILE A 82 20.38 10.61 12.18
CA ILE A 82 19.16 9.96 12.67
C ILE A 82 17.94 10.84 12.40
N HIS A 83 18.05 12.14 12.65
CA HIS A 83 16.96 13.08 12.42
C HIS A 83 16.57 13.18 10.93
N ILE A 84 17.56 13.24 10.04
CA ILE A 84 17.34 13.25 8.58
C ILE A 84 16.63 11.97 8.14
N GLU A 85 17.09 10.81 8.61
CA GLU A 85 16.47 9.53 8.27
C GLU A 85 15.01 9.47 8.77
N ALA A 86 14.75 9.95 9.98
CA ALA A 86 13.39 10.03 10.53
C ALA A 86 12.49 10.94 9.69
N MET A 87 13.00 12.09 9.23
CA MET A 87 12.24 12.98 8.34
C MET A 87 11.98 12.32 6.97
N GLY A 88 12.95 11.60 6.42
CA GLY A 88 12.77 10.84 5.17
C GLY A 88 11.65 9.80 5.30
N ARG A 89 11.66 9.02 6.39
CA ARG A 89 10.58 8.05 6.69
C ARG A 89 9.22 8.75 6.84
N LYS A 90 9.16 9.89 7.51
CA LYS A 90 7.92 10.66 7.64
C LYS A 90 7.39 11.09 6.27
N GLY A 91 8.25 11.62 5.40
CA GLY A 91 7.88 12.00 4.02
C GLY A 91 7.26 10.84 3.25
N THR A 92 7.87 9.66 3.31
CA THR A 92 7.32 8.46 2.64
C THR A 92 5.96 8.03 3.19
N ILE A 93 5.73 8.16 4.50
CA ILE A 93 4.44 7.83 5.12
C ILE A 93 3.38 8.83 4.68
N ASP A 94 3.70 10.12 4.62
CA ASP A 94 2.78 11.17 4.18
C ASP A 94 2.39 10.97 2.70
N GLU A 95 3.34 10.56 1.84
CA GLU A 95 3.06 10.21 0.43
C GLU A 95 2.12 9.01 0.31
N VAL A 96 2.35 7.94 1.08
CA VAL A 96 1.48 6.77 1.11
C VAL A 96 0.08 7.14 1.61
N ALA A 97 -0.01 7.94 2.68
CA ALA A 97 -1.29 8.39 3.22
C ALA A 97 -2.10 9.19 2.18
N LYS A 98 -1.44 10.08 1.44
CA LYS A 98 -2.07 10.82 0.35
C LYS A 98 -2.57 9.89 -0.77
N SER A 99 -1.75 8.93 -1.19
CA SER A 99 -2.15 7.96 -2.22
C SER A 99 -3.35 7.12 -1.78
N VAL A 100 -3.40 6.70 -0.51
CA VAL A 100 -4.56 5.99 0.05
C VAL A 100 -5.82 6.86 0.04
N GLN A 101 -5.72 8.15 0.39
CA GLN A 101 -6.85 9.08 0.29
C GLN A 101 -7.37 9.23 -1.13
N GLU A 102 -6.49 9.32 -2.12
CA GLU A 102 -6.87 9.37 -3.54
C GLU A 102 -7.63 8.10 -3.96
N VAL A 103 -7.16 6.92 -3.53
CA VAL A 103 -7.85 5.64 -3.80
C VAL A 103 -9.24 5.60 -3.16
N ILE A 104 -9.38 6.06 -1.91
CA ILE A 104 -10.68 6.13 -1.23
C ILE A 104 -11.63 7.05 -2.00
N ALA A 105 -11.18 8.24 -2.42
CA ALA A 105 -12.01 9.16 -3.18
C ALA A 105 -12.49 8.57 -4.52
N VAL A 106 -11.61 7.84 -5.22
CA VAL A 106 -11.99 7.13 -6.46
C VAL A 106 -12.99 6.01 -6.16
N SER A 107 -12.80 5.24 -5.10
CA SER A 107 -13.74 4.19 -4.68
C SER A 107 -15.12 4.76 -4.37
N ASP A 108 -15.19 5.87 -3.65
CA ASP A 108 -16.44 6.55 -3.31
C ASP A 108 -17.16 7.06 -4.57
N TYR A 109 -16.41 7.61 -5.52
CA TYR A 109 -16.96 8.02 -6.81
C TYR A 109 -17.52 6.86 -7.63
N ILE A 110 -16.80 5.73 -7.70
CA ILE A 110 -17.28 4.52 -8.38
C ILE A 110 -18.58 4.03 -7.74
N ASN A 111 -18.62 3.96 -6.40
CA ASN A 111 -19.82 3.55 -5.68
C ASN A 111 -21.00 4.48 -5.96
N TYR A 112 -20.76 5.80 -5.98
CA TYR A 112 -21.78 6.77 -6.36
C TYR A 112 -22.30 6.52 -7.78
N ALA A 113 -21.40 6.39 -8.76
CA ALA A 113 -21.79 6.20 -10.16
C ALA A 113 -22.54 4.88 -10.40
N VAL A 114 -22.14 3.81 -9.71
CA VAL A 114 -22.85 2.52 -9.75
C VAL A 114 -24.26 2.68 -9.17
N ASN A 115 -24.38 3.30 -7.99
CA ASN A 115 -25.69 3.49 -7.36
C ASN A 115 -26.62 4.40 -8.18
N ASP A 116 -26.09 5.44 -8.81
CA ASP A 116 -26.84 6.32 -9.70
C ASP A 116 -27.35 5.60 -10.95
N ALA A 117 -26.57 4.63 -11.47
CA ALA A 117 -26.92 3.85 -12.64
C ALA A 117 -27.98 2.76 -12.37
N ILE A 118 -28.17 2.31 -11.12
CA ILE A 118 -29.13 1.24 -10.79
C ILE A 118 -30.57 1.65 -11.15
N LEU A 119 -31.01 2.84 -10.74
CA LEU A 119 -32.38 3.31 -10.99
C LEU A 119 -32.78 3.36 -12.47
N PRO A 120 -31.98 3.94 -13.40
CA PRO A 120 -32.33 3.92 -14.81
C PRO A 120 -32.27 2.51 -15.40
N ILE A 121 -31.37 1.63 -14.92
CA ILE A 121 -31.34 0.22 -15.35
C ILE A 121 -32.65 -0.48 -14.95
N ASP A 122 -33.10 -0.33 -13.71
CA ASP A 122 -34.34 -0.92 -13.23
C ASP A 122 -35.55 -0.43 -14.04
N ASN A 123 -35.61 0.88 -14.32
CA ASN A 123 -36.67 1.47 -15.16
C ASN A 123 -36.66 0.91 -16.60
N VAL A 124 -35.48 0.70 -17.19
CA VAL A 124 -35.36 0.12 -18.54
C VAL A 124 -35.79 -1.34 -18.52
N MET A 125 -35.42 -2.09 -17.48
CA MET A 125 -35.80 -3.47 -17.29
C MET A 125 -37.32 -3.63 -17.17
N GLU A 126 -37.96 -2.79 -16.34
CA GLU A 126 -39.43 -2.77 -16.19
C GLU A 126 -40.13 -2.53 -17.54
N ARG A 127 -39.66 -1.55 -18.32
CA ARG A 127 -40.23 -1.26 -19.66
C ARG A 127 -40.04 -2.39 -20.66
N LEU A 128 -38.92 -3.11 -20.58
CA LEU A 128 -38.67 -4.29 -21.42
C LEU A 128 -39.64 -5.42 -21.09
N GLU A 129 -39.88 -5.67 -19.79
CA GLU A 129 -40.85 -6.66 -19.34
C GLU A 129 -42.27 -6.32 -19.80
N GLU A 130 -42.69 -5.05 -19.65
CA GLU A 130 -43.99 -4.59 -20.18
C GLU A 130 -44.08 -4.81 -21.69
N GLY A 131 -43.04 -4.41 -22.44
CA GLY A 131 -42.98 -4.58 -23.89
C GLY A 131 -43.09 -6.04 -24.33
N GLU A 132 -42.44 -6.96 -23.61
CA GLU A 132 -42.54 -8.40 -23.84
C GLU A 132 -43.97 -8.91 -23.63
N GLN A 133 -44.62 -8.50 -22.53
CA GLN A 133 -45.99 -8.87 -22.23
C GLN A 133 -46.97 -8.37 -23.31
N TYR A 134 -46.83 -7.11 -23.74
CA TYR A 134 -47.63 -6.58 -24.85
C TYR A 134 -47.40 -7.36 -26.15
N GLY A 135 -46.14 -7.70 -26.45
CA GLY A 135 -45.77 -8.52 -27.60
C GLY A 135 -46.44 -9.90 -27.57
N MET A 136 -46.44 -10.57 -26.42
CA MET A 136 -47.11 -11.85 -26.23
C MET A 136 -48.62 -11.77 -26.47
N LEU A 137 -49.29 -10.79 -25.86
CA LEU A 137 -50.74 -10.60 -26.01
C LEU A 137 -51.14 -10.34 -27.48
N ILE A 138 -50.37 -9.49 -28.18
CA ILE A 138 -50.61 -9.19 -29.59
C ILE A 138 -50.40 -10.45 -30.45
N ASN A 139 -49.33 -11.21 -30.18
CA ASN A 139 -49.05 -12.43 -30.94
C ASN A 139 -50.17 -13.48 -30.74
N GLU A 140 -50.68 -13.63 -29.52
CA GLU A 140 -51.82 -14.51 -29.23
C GLU A 140 -53.08 -14.06 -29.99
N GLN A 141 -53.42 -12.77 -29.94
CA GLN A 141 -54.55 -12.21 -30.68
C GLN A 141 -54.42 -12.38 -32.19
N LEU A 142 -53.22 -12.19 -32.74
CA LEU A 142 -52.93 -12.43 -34.15
C LEU A 142 -53.08 -13.92 -34.50
N GLY A 143 -52.63 -14.82 -33.63
CA GLY A 143 -52.83 -16.26 -33.75
C GLY A 143 -54.32 -16.64 -33.86
N ILE A 144 -55.14 -16.15 -32.92
CA ILE A 144 -56.59 -16.36 -32.93
C ILE A 144 -57.22 -15.79 -34.21
N THR A 145 -56.83 -14.57 -34.60
CA THR A 145 -57.36 -13.92 -35.80
C THR A 145 -56.99 -14.68 -37.06
N ARG A 146 -55.77 -15.19 -37.16
CA ARG A 146 -55.29 -16.01 -38.27
C ARG A 146 -56.06 -17.32 -38.36
N GLN A 147 -56.26 -18.02 -37.25
CA GLN A 147 -57.08 -19.25 -37.21
C GLN A 147 -58.51 -19.00 -37.66
N ARG A 148 -59.16 -17.92 -37.19
CA ARG A 148 -60.52 -17.55 -37.63
C ARG A 148 -60.58 -17.28 -39.14
N LYS A 149 -59.59 -16.57 -39.70
CA LYS A 149 -59.51 -16.31 -41.15
C LYS A 149 -59.35 -17.61 -41.94
N LEU A 150 -58.46 -18.50 -41.50
CA LEU A 150 -58.26 -19.81 -42.12
C LEU A 150 -59.53 -20.67 -42.08
N TRP A 151 -60.22 -20.70 -40.93
CA TRP A 151 -61.46 -21.45 -40.78
C TRP A 151 -62.57 -20.90 -41.69
N ARG A 152 -62.76 -19.57 -41.73
CA ARG A 152 -63.71 -18.92 -42.66
C ARG A 152 -63.39 -19.23 -44.12
N ALA A 153 -62.11 -19.18 -44.51
CA ALA A 153 -61.68 -19.53 -45.86
C ALA A 153 -61.99 -21.01 -46.19
N GLY A 154 -61.78 -21.92 -45.23
CA GLY A 154 -62.15 -23.33 -45.35
C GLY A 154 -63.66 -23.54 -45.57
N ILE A 155 -64.50 -22.83 -44.80
CA ILE A 155 -65.96 -22.87 -44.97
C ILE A 155 -66.37 -22.38 -46.35
N ILE A 156 -65.86 -21.22 -46.77
CA ILE A 156 -66.18 -20.65 -48.10
C ILE A 156 -65.79 -21.65 -49.20
N ARG A 157 -64.61 -22.27 -49.11
CA ARG A 157 -64.16 -23.29 -50.06
C ARG A 157 -65.09 -24.51 -50.08
N SER A 158 -65.53 -24.98 -48.91
CA SER A 158 -66.46 -26.11 -48.82
C SER A 158 -67.82 -25.79 -49.45
N ILE A 159 -68.37 -24.60 -49.17
CA ILE A 159 -69.63 -24.13 -49.77
C ILE A 159 -69.52 -24.04 -51.29
N LEU A 160 -68.42 -23.48 -51.81
CA LEU A 160 -68.18 -23.40 -53.26
C LEU A 160 -68.10 -24.79 -53.92
N LEU A 161 -67.48 -25.77 -53.26
CA LEU A 161 -67.43 -27.15 -53.76
C LEU A 161 -68.83 -27.80 -53.79
N ILE A 162 -69.63 -27.61 -52.75
CA ILE A 162 -71.02 -28.12 -52.70
C ILE A 162 -71.86 -27.50 -53.81
N LEU A 163 -71.77 -26.18 -54.01
CA LEU A 163 -72.44 -25.47 -55.11
C LEU A 163 -72.02 -26.01 -56.47
N PHE A 164 -70.73 -26.23 -56.68
CA PHE A 164 -70.20 -26.78 -57.93
C PHE A 164 -70.73 -28.20 -58.20
N ILE A 165 -70.77 -29.06 -57.18
CA ILE A 165 -71.34 -30.41 -57.28
C ILE A 165 -72.83 -30.34 -57.61
N LEU A 166 -73.60 -29.48 -56.94
CA LEU A 166 -75.04 -29.29 -57.22
C LEU A 166 -75.29 -28.86 -58.66
N VAL A 167 -74.51 -27.90 -59.18
CA VAL A 167 -74.60 -27.46 -60.58
C VAL A 167 -74.25 -28.60 -61.55
N ALA A 168 -73.21 -29.37 -61.25
CA ALA A 168 -72.82 -30.52 -62.07
C ALA A 168 -73.94 -31.59 -62.11
N VAL A 169 -74.55 -31.92 -60.96
CA VAL A 169 -75.69 -32.84 -60.88
C VAL A 169 -76.88 -32.32 -61.69
N LEU A 170 -77.23 -31.03 -61.54
CA LEU A 170 -78.31 -30.42 -62.31
C LEU A 170 -78.05 -30.47 -63.83
N MET A 171 -76.81 -30.23 -64.25
CA MET A 171 -76.41 -30.36 -65.67
C MET A 171 -76.57 -31.80 -66.18
N VAL A 172 -76.14 -32.80 -65.40
CA VAL A 172 -76.28 -34.23 -65.77
C VAL A 172 -77.75 -34.64 -65.85
N VAL A 173 -78.59 -34.23 -64.89
CA VAL A 173 -80.04 -34.50 -64.91
C VAL A 173 -80.67 -33.88 -66.16
N ARG A 174 -80.33 -32.63 -66.48
CA ARG A 174 -80.84 -31.94 -67.68
C ARG A 174 -80.38 -32.58 -69.00
N LEU A 175 -79.22 -33.24 -69.01
CA LEU A 175 -78.72 -33.96 -70.18
C LEU A 175 -79.35 -35.35 -70.35
N SER A 176 -79.93 -35.90 -69.28
CA SER A 176 -80.47 -37.27 -69.24
C SER A 176 -82.00 -37.34 -69.43
N PHE A 177 -82.68 -36.18 -69.45
CA PHE A 177 -84.12 -36.00 -69.69
C PHE A 177 -84.34 -35.07 -70.87
#